data_AF-A0A9N8VN34-F1
#
_entry.id   AF-A0A9N8VN34-F1
#
_cell.length_a   1.000
_cell.length_b   1.000
_cell.length_c   1.000
_cell.angle_alpha   90.00
_cell.angle_beta   90.00
_cell.angle_gamma   90.00
#
_symmetry.space_group_name_H-M   'P 1'
#
loop_
_entity.id
_entity.type
_entity.pdbx_description
1 polymer ?
#
loop_
_entity_poly.entity_id
_entity_poly.type
_entity_poly.pdbx_seq_one_letter_code
_entity_poly.pdbx_strand_id
1 'polypeptide(L)'
;MNSTLTFFSSPAASEEEIMSNIKIQCIAIIGKMNNPLYIKNFTDTHPDLKYHYIAHTSIDVIEERILDAVIKNTDMKNIFRKIHTAYINQVCNPFYNLDGKKSIVSKKFIAAIDSIGKSNKINV
;
A
#
# COMPACT_ATOMS: atom_id res chain seq x y z
N MET A 1 26.54 -42.59 -36.53
CA MET A 1 26.86 -42.83 -35.11
C MET A 1 28.10 -42.00 -34.82
N ASN A 2 28.07 -40.81 -34.22
CA ASN A 2 27.27 -40.33 -33.09
C ASN A 2 27.13 -38.79 -33.15
N SER A 3 25.91 -38.30 -32.95
CA SER A 3 25.59 -36.88 -32.79
C SER A 3 25.93 -36.45 -31.37
N THR A 4 26.81 -35.46 -31.18
CA THR A 4 27.07 -34.87 -29.86
C THR A 4 26.37 -33.52 -29.80
N LEU A 5 25.21 -33.47 -29.13
CA LEU A 5 24.55 -32.23 -28.73
C LEU A 5 25.32 -31.66 -27.53
N THR A 6 26.12 -30.63 -27.75
CA THR A 6 26.66 -29.80 -26.68
C THR A 6 25.61 -28.75 -26.30
N PHE A 7 24.78 -29.08 -25.31
CA PHE A 7 24.02 -28.06 -24.59
C PHE A 7 25.00 -27.25 -23.73
N PHE A 8 25.45 -26.11 -24.23
CA PHE A 8 25.95 -25.06 -23.36
C PHE A 8 24.76 -24.46 -22.60
N SER A 9 24.49 -25.00 -21.42
CA SER A 9 23.75 -24.26 -20.40
C SER A 9 24.61 -23.04 -20.05
N SER A 10 24.17 -21.86 -20.48
CA SER A 10 24.65 -20.62 -19.91
C SER A 10 23.89 -20.38 -18.61
N PRO A 11 24.52 -20.46 -17.43
CA PRO A 11 23.91 -20.06 -16.17
C PRO A 11 24.11 -18.54 -16.04
N ALA A 12 23.44 -17.80 -16.93
CA ALA A 12 23.41 -16.34 -16.90
C ALA A 12 21.99 -15.83 -17.17
N ALA A 13 20.97 -16.62 -16.79
CA ALA A 13 19.74 -16.01 -16.32
C ALA A 13 20.12 -15.40 -14.97
N SER A 14 20.50 -14.13 -15.02
CA SER A 14 20.53 -13.23 -13.87
C SER A 14 19.36 -13.60 -12.98
N GLU A 15 19.68 -14.08 -11.78
CA GLU A 15 18.77 -14.08 -10.64
C GLU A 15 18.45 -12.60 -10.37
N GLU A 16 17.60 -11.99 -11.22
CA GLU A 16 16.74 -10.90 -10.79
C GLU A 16 15.84 -11.53 -9.75
N GLU A 17 16.35 -11.50 -8.52
CA GLU A 17 15.58 -11.49 -7.30
C GLU A 17 14.25 -10.82 -7.63
N ILE A 18 13.16 -11.60 -7.67
CA ILE A 18 11.80 -11.07 -7.85
C ILE A 18 11.51 -10.29 -6.57
N MET A 19 12.13 -9.12 -6.46
CA MET A 19 11.85 -8.11 -5.48
C MET A 19 10.37 -7.83 -5.68
N SER A 20 9.55 -8.21 -4.71
CA SER A 20 8.12 -8.17 -4.87
C SER A 20 7.72 -6.70 -5.09
N ASN A 21 7.49 -6.33 -6.36
CA ASN A 21 7.32 -4.94 -6.72
C ASN A 21 5.87 -4.55 -6.46
N ILE A 22 5.54 -4.35 -5.19
CA ILE A 22 4.20 -3.97 -4.75
C ILE A 22 3.94 -2.52 -5.18
N LYS A 23 3.30 -2.35 -6.33
CA LYS A 23 2.87 -1.04 -6.80
C LYS A 23 1.61 -0.60 -6.06
N ILE A 24 1.73 0.45 -5.25
CA ILE A 24 0.61 1.05 -4.52
C ILE A 24 -0.11 2.03 -5.45
N GLN A 25 -1.38 1.75 -5.74
CA GLN A 25 -2.21 2.63 -6.58
C GLN A 25 -2.92 3.70 -5.73
N CYS A 26 -3.43 3.31 -4.56
CA CYS A 26 -4.15 4.20 -3.65
C CYS A 26 -3.95 3.77 -2.20
N ILE A 27 -3.93 4.73 -1.27
CA ILE A 27 -4.04 4.49 0.17
C ILE A 27 -5.28 5.21 0.68
N ALA A 28 -6.14 4.47 1.39
CA ALA A 28 -7.29 5.00 2.10
C ALA A 28 -7.17 4.69 3.60
N ILE A 29 -7.47 5.68 4.44
CA ILE A 29 -7.63 5.54 5.89
C ILE A 29 -9.08 5.81 6.21
N ILE A 30 -9.73 4.82 6.78
CA ILE A 30 -11.14 4.86 7.16
C ILE A 30 -11.23 4.95 8.68
N GLY A 31 -12.05 5.88 9.17
CA GLY A 31 -12.32 6.05 10.59
C GLY A 31 -13.32 5.02 11.11
N LYS A 32 -13.47 4.95 12.43
CA LYS A 32 -14.36 3.98 13.11
C LYS A 32 -15.83 4.07 12.68
N MET A 33 -16.28 5.24 12.22
CA MET A 33 -17.66 5.47 11.77
C MET A 33 -17.82 5.25 10.26
N ASN A 34 -16.97 4.42 9.65
CA ASN A 34 -16.91 4.16 8.21
C ASN A 34 -16.76 5.43 7.36
N ASN A 35 -16.18 6.48 7.93
CA ASN A 35 -15.95 7.74 7.25
C ASN A 35 -14.51 7.80 6.72
N PRO A 36 -14.27 8.26 5.49
CA PRO A 36 -12.93 8.40 4.95
C PRO A 36 -12.19 9.54 5.66
N LEU A 37 -11.13 9.21 6.38
CA LEU A 37 -10.24 10.19 7.02
C LEU A 37 -9.18 10.70 6.05
N TYR A 38 -8.73 9.84 5.13
CA TYR A 38 -7.73 10.19 4.13
C TYR A 38 -7.84 9.26 2.93
N ILE A 39 -7.81 9.79 1.71
CA ILE A 39 -7.72 9.01 0.49
C ILE A 39 -6.69 9.68 -0.41
N LYS A 40 -5.73 8.90 -0.90
CA LYS A 40 -4.66 9.37 -1.77
C LYS A 40 -4.46 8.41 -2.91
N ASN A 41 -4.71 8.93 -4.10
CA ASN A 41 -4.35 8.29 -5.35
C ASN A 41 -2.89 8.62 -5.70
N PHE A 42 -2.12 7.61 -6.11
CA PHE A 42 -0.73 7.72 -6.54
C PHE A 42 -0.57 7.61 -8.06
N THR A 43 -1.67 7.31 -8.76
CA THR A 43 -1.66 7.01 -10.19
C THR A 43 -2.79 7.73 -10.91
N ASP A 44 -2.45 8.52 -11.93
CA ASP A 44 -3.43 9.27 -12.73
C ASP A 44 -4.20 8.40 -13.75
N THR A 45 -4.05 7.08 -13.69
CA THR A 45 -4.72 6.13 -14.61
C THR A 45 -6.24 6.12 -14.43
N HIS A 46 -6.73 6.37 -13.21
CA HIS A 46 -8.14 6.34 -12.89
C HIS A 46 -8.54 7.53 -12.02
N PRO A 47 -9.79 8.00 -12.15
CA PRO A 47 -10.29 9.08 -11.32
C PRO A 47 -10.38 8.65 -9.85
N ASP A 48 -10.19 9.61 -8.95
CA ASP A 48 -10.22 9.37 -7.50
C ASP A 48 -11.50 8.67 -7.06
N LEU A 49 -12.65 9.04 -7.65
CA LEU A 49 -13.97 8.46 -7.36
C LEU A 49 -13.98 6.92 -7.44
N LYS A 50 -13.22 6.32 -8.36
CA LYS A 50 -13.09 4.86 -8.47
C LYS A 50 -12.52 4.26 -7.18
N TYR A 51 -11.49 4.89 -6.63
CA TYR A 51 -10.86 4.42 -5.40
C TYR A 51 -11.72 4.67 -4.17
N HIS A 52 -12.53 5.73 -4.15
CA HIS A 52 -13.55 5.92 -3.12
C HIS A 52 -14.55 4.74 -3.10
N TYR A 53 -15.04 4.34 -4.27
CA TYR A 53 -15.97 3.20 -4.39
C TYR A 53 -15.33 1.90 -3.92
N ILE A 54 -14.12 1.59 -4.42
CA ILE A 54 -13.37 0.38 -4.02
C ILE A 54 -13.16 0.36 -2.51
N ALA A 55 -12.72 1.48 -1.90
CA ALA A 55 -12.51 1.56 -0.48
C ALA A 55 -13.80 1.29 0.31
N HIS A 56 -14.91 1.91 -0.10
CA HIS A 56 -16.21 1.74 0.55
C HIS A 56 -16.71 0.29 0.49
N THR A 57 -16.71 -0.34 -0.69
CA THR A 57 -17.18 -1.73 -0.84
C THR A 57 -16.24 -2.76 -0.23
N SER A 58 -14.97 -2.41 -0.03
CA SER A 58 -14.00 -3.32 0.60
C SER A 58 -14.19 -3.41 2.12
N ILE A 59 -14.82 -2.41 2.75
CA ILE A 59 -15.05 -2.39 4.20
C ILE A 59 -15.89 -3.60 4.62
N ASP A 60 -17.01 -3.84 3.93
CA ASP A 60 -17.93 -4.94 4.24
C ASP A 60 -17.22 -6.30 4.21
N VAL A 61 -16.40 -6.54 3.18
CA VAL A 61 -15.64 -7.79 3.02
C VAL A 61 -14.55 -7.93 4.09
N ILE A 62 -13.89 -6.83 4.45
CA ILE A 62 -12.86 -6.84 5.50
C ILE A 62 -13.51 -7.13 6.85
N GLU A 63 -14.62 -6.47 7.19
CA GLU A 63 -15.35 -6.66 8.46
C GLU A 63 -15.75 -8.13 8.67
N GLU A 64 -16.22 -8.81 7.62
CA GLU A 64 -16.56 -10.24 7.67
C GLU A 64 -15.32 -11.13 7.93
N ARG A 65 -14.12 -10.71 7.49
CA ARG A 65 -12.90 -11.53 7.48
C ARG A 65 -11.83 -11.12 8.47
N ILE A 66 -12.08 -10.15 9.36
CA ILE A 66 -11.09 -9.65 10.33
C ILE A 66 -10.44 -10.79 11.15
N LEU A 67 -11.22 -11.81 11.51
CA LEU A 67 -10.75 -12.91 12.36
C LEU A 67 -9.80 -13.88 11.62
N ASP A 68 -9.89 -13.97 10.29
CA ASP A 68 -9.12 -14.89 9.45
C ASP A 68 -8.04 -14.20 8.61
N ALA A 69 -7.94 -12.87 8.71
CA ALA A 69 -7.07 -12.04 7.86
C ALA A 69 -5.58 -12.18 8.24
N VAL A 70 -4.95 -13.28 7.81
CA VAL A 70 -3.49 -13.43 7.87
C VAL A 70 -2.85 -12.81 6.62
N ILE A 71 -2.31 -11.60 6.75
CA ILE A 71 -1.41 -11.04 5.73
C ILE A 71 -0.15 -11.91 5.72
N LYS A 72 0.10 -12.67 4.65
CA LYS A 72 1.25 -13.58 4.58
C LYS A 72 2.50 -12.91 4.00
N ASN A 73 2.35 -11.86 3.20
CA ASN A 73 3.45 -11.16 2.55
C ASN A 73 4.15 -10.18 3.51
N THR A 74 5.46 -10.34 3.70
CA THR A 74 6.29 -9.52 4.59
C THR A 74 6.36 -8.06 4.16
N ASP A 75 6.45 -7.79 2.86
CA ASP A 75 6.51 -6.43 2.31
C ASP A 75 5.19 -5.68 2.55
N MET A 76 4.05 -6.36 2.37
CA MET A 76 2.75 -5.80 2.74
C MET A 76 2.68 -5.48 4.23
N LYS A 77 3.11 -6.40 5.11
CA LYS A 77 3.14 -6.13 6.56
C LYS A 77 3.98 -4.90 6.88
N ASN A 78 5.13 -4.75 6.22
CA ASN A 78 6.00 -3.60 6.40
C ASN A 78 5.34 -2.29 5.94
N ILE A 79 4.65 -2.31 4.80
CA ILE A 79 3.87 -1.16 4.30
C ILE A 79 2.77 -0.79 5.30
N PHE A 80 1.95 -1.75 5.74
CA PHE A 80 0.91 -1.50 6.74
C PHE A 80 1.48 -0.97 8.05
N ARG A 81 2.62 -1.50 8.52
CA ARG A 81 3.30 -1.01 9.71
C ARG A 81 3.76 0.44 9.56
N LYS A 82 4.33 0.82 8.41
CA LYS A 82 4.73 2.20 8.11
C LYS A 82 3.53 3.16 8.09
N ILE A 83 2.44 2.76 7.43
CA ILE A 83 1.20 3.56 7.37
C ILE A 83 0.61 3.73 8.77
N HIS A 84 0.50 2.64 9.53
CA HIS A 84 0.00 2.66 10.90
C HIS A 84 0.85 3.57 11.79
N THR A 85 2.18 3.50 11.68
CA THR A 85 3.08 4.38 12.42
C THR A 85 2.86 5.85 12.07
N ALA A 86 2.71 6.19 10.79
CA ALA A 86 2.40 7.55 10.36
C ALA A 86 1.06 8.03 10.92
N TYR A 87 0.04 7.16 10.92
CA TYR A 87 -1.27 7.46 11.49
C TYR A 87 -1.21 7.70 13.00
N ILE A 88 -0.54 6.83 13.76
CA ILE A 88 -0.38 7.00 15.22
C ILE A 88 0.33 8.31 15.54
N ASN A 89 1.42 8.64 14.86
CA ASN A 89 2.12 9.91 15.06
C ASN A 89 1.22 11.12 14.79
N GLN A 90 0.28 10.99 13.85
CA GLN A 90 -0.67 12.04 13.55
C GLN A 90 -1.78 12.15 14.60
N VAL A 91 -2.29 11.04 15.11
CA VAL A 91 -3.35 10.99 16.13
C VAL A 91 -2.83 11.40 17.51
N CYS A 92 -1.59 11.04 17.84
CA CYS A 92 -0.92 11.45 19.07
C CYS A 92 -0.43 12.91 19.04
N ASN A 93 -0.68 13.65 17.96
CA ASN A 93 -0.41 15.08 17.93
C ASN A 93 -1.42 15.81 18.86
N PRO A 94 -0.97 16.58 19.86
CA PRO A 94 -1.86 17.24 20.82
C PRO A 94 -2.83 18.25 20.18
N PHE A 95 -2.58 18.68 18.94
CA PHE A 95 -3.45 19.57 18.17
C PHE A 95 -4.35 18.82 17.17
N TYR A 96 -4.32 17.49 17.15
CA TYR A 96 -5.18 16.70 16.30
C TYR A 96 -6.57 16.54 16.92
N ASN A 97 -7.60 16.88 16.15
CA ASN A 97 -8.96 16.73 16.59
C ASN A 97 -9.42 15.28 16.40
N LEU A 98 -9.79 14.63 17.50
CA LEU A 98 -10.24 13.23 17.53
C LEU A 98 -11.71 13.05 17.13
N ASP A 99 -12.45 14.12 16.86
CA ASP A 99 -13.89 14.05 16.49
C ASP A 99 -14.15 13.24 15.21
N GLY A 100 -13.11 12.76 14.51
CA GLY A 100 -13.22 11.78 13.42
C GLY A 100 -13.88 12.32 12.16
N LYS A 101 -14.48 13.51 12.20
CA LYS A 101 -15.18 14.14 11.08
C LYS A 101 -14.27 14.89 10.12
N LYS A 102 -13.04 15.19 10.52
CA LYS A 102 -12.11 15.99 9.72
C LYS A 102 -11.09 15.11 9.03
N SER A 103 -10.91 15.34 7.73
CA SER A 103 -9.85 14.70 6.97
C SER A 103 -8.46 15.06 7.51
N ILE A 104 -7.53 14.11 7.42
CA ILE A 104 -6.14 14.31 7.84
C ILE A 104 -5.42 15.22 6.83
N VAL A 105 -5.09 16.43 7.24
CA VAL A 105 -4.46 17.46 6.38
C VAL A 105 -3.01 17.78 6.75
N SER A 106 -2.43 17.05 7.71
CA SER A 106 -1.09 17.32 8.21
C SER A 106 -0.02 17.11 7.14
N LYS A 107 0.80 18.13 6.91
CA LYS A 107 1.91 18.08 5.93
C LYS A 107 2.90 16.96 6.23
N LYS A 108 3.23 16.74 7.51
CA LYS A 108 4.14 15.67 7.94
C LYS A 108 3.57 14.30 7.61
N PHE A 109 2.28 14.10 7.86
CA PHE A 109 1.57 12.87 7.56
C PHE A 109 1.53 12.61 6.05
N ILE A 110 1.13 13.61 5.26
CA ILE A 110 1.06 13.50 3.79
C ILE A 110 2.43 13.15 3.21
N ALA A 111 3.51 13.81 3.66
CA ALA A 111 4.86 13.50 3.21
C ALA A 111 5.26 12.05 3.52
N ALA A 112 4.93 11.54 4.71
CA ALA A 112 5.21 10.15 5.07
C ALA A 112 4.45 9.15 4.18
N ILE A 113 3.16 9.41 3.91
CA ILE A 113 2.35 8.57 3.02
C ILE A 113 2.85 8.66 1.56
N ASP A 114 3.25 9.84 1.11
CA ASP A 114 3.86 10.03 -0.22
C ASP A 114 5.17 9.25 -0.35
N SER A 115 6.02 9.23 0.67
CA SER A 115 7.23 8.39 0.68
C SER A 115 6.87 6.91 0.57
N ILE A 116 5.89 6.42 1.34
CA ILE A 116 5.46 5.01 1.28
C ILE A 116 4.92 4.64 -0.10
N GLY A 117 4.07 5.49 -0.69
CA GLY A 117 3.49 5.25 -2.01
C GLY A 117 4.49 5.34 -3.17
N LYS A 118 5.50 6.21 -3.05
CA LYS A 118 6.53 6.43 -4.09
C LYS A 118 7.74 5.53 -3.97
N SER A 119 8.04 4.95 -2.80
CA SER A 119 9.19 4.05 -2.61
C SER A 119 9.21 2.84 -3.56
N ASN A 120 8.11 2.53 -4.25
CA ASN A 120 8.01 1.45 -5.25
C ASN A 120 7.89 1.95 -6.70
N LYS A 121 8.16 3.23 -6.98
CA LYS A 121 8.45 3.70 -8.34
C LYS A 121 9.95 3.60 -8.55
N ILE A 122 10.40 2.54 -9.23
CA ILE A 122 11.71 2.56 -9.90
C ILE A 122 11.65 3.74 -10.88
N ASN A 123 12.59 4.67 -10.74
CA ASN A 123 12.81 5.75 -11.69
C ASN A 123 13.08 5.12 -13.06
N VAL A 124 12.13 5.26 -13.98
CA VAL A 124 12.35 5.11 -15.42
C VAL A 124 12.42 6.52 -15.99
#